data_AF-A0A315YKH1-F1
#
_entry.id   AF-A0A315YKH1-F1
#
_cell.length_a   1.000
_cell.length_b   1.000
_cell.length_c   1.000
_cell.angle_alpha   90.00
_cell.angle_beta   90.00
_cell.angle_gamma   90.00
#
_symmetry.space_group_name_H-M   'P 1'
#
loop_
_entity.id
_entity.type
_entity.pdbx_description
1 polymer ?
#
loop_
_entity_poly.entity_id
_entity_poly.type
_entity_poly.pdbx_seq_one_letter_code
_entity_poly.pdbx_strand_id
1 'polypeptide(L)'
;MRSIRELLENEETVWVYFDSEELCEEFFRSEEGLYFGELPRDRWKTGNVIAVHRDGSMGHLPLFIWLMSFGAGRERCPVKVDYRRFIGGEEDYLCRSSHFSCRMTFGRTAGA
;
A
#
# COMPACT_ATOMS: atom_id res chain seq x y z
N MET A 1 4.84 -17.00 9.17
CA MET A 1 4.88 -16.00 8.08
C MET A 1 3.99 -14.87 8.56
N ARG A 2 4.47 -13.62 8.58
CA ARG A 2 3.64 -12.50 9.06
C ARG A 2 2.46 -12.30 8.11
N SER A 3 1.30 -11.90 8.64
CA SER A 3 0.11 -11.61 7.83
C SER A 3 -0.30 -10.15 7.96
N ILE A 4 -0.83 -9.58 6.88
CA ILE A 4 -1.40 -8.22 6.93
C ILE A 4 -2.56 -8.15 7.93
N ARG A 5 -3.28 -9.26 8.16
CA ARG A 5 -4.34 -9.34 9.17
C ARG A 5 -3.84 -9.07 10.59
N GLU A 6 -2.63 -9.51 10.94
CA GLU A 6 -2.03 -9.25 12.25
C GLU A 6 -1.80 -7.74 12.46
N LEU A 7 -1.41 -7.01 11.41
CA LEU A 7 -1.28 -5.55 11.47
C LEU A 7 -2.65 -4.87 11.63
N LEU A 8 -3.68 -5.39 10.97
CA LEU A 8 -5.05 -4.85 11.02
C LEU A 8 -5.76 -5.05 12.38
N GLU A 9 -5.20 -5.88 13.27
CA GLU A 9 -5.68 -5.96 14.67
C GLU A 9 -5.49 -4.63 15.40
N ASN A 10 -4.41 -3.91 15.08
CA ASN A 10 -4.04 -2.65 15.72
C ASN A 10 -4.33 -1.44 14.82
N GLU A 11 -4.27 -1.62 13.50
CA GLU A 11 -4.48 -0.57 12.51
C GLU A 11 -5.88 -0.61 11.91
N GLU A 12 -6.47 0.53 11.60
CA GLU A 12 -7.74 0.58 10.84
C GLU A 12 -7.50 0.23 9.36
N THR A 13 -6.34 0.61 8.83
CA THR A 13 -5.96 0.44 7.43
C THR A 13 -4.45 0.29 7.32
N VAL A 14 -4.01 -0.58 6.42
CA VAL A 14 -2.60 -0.76 6.05
C VAL A 14 -2.47 -0.51 4.54
N TRP A 15 -1.44 0.22 4.15
CA TRP A 15 -1.08 0.40 2.74
C TRP A 15 0.09 -0.51 2.40
N VAL A 16 -0.12 -1.41 1.46
CA VAL A 16 0.82 -2.46 1.09
C VAL A 16 1.44 -2.10 -0.26
N TYR A 17 2.76 -1.97 -0.28
CA TYR A 17 3.56 -1.77 -1.47
C TYR A 17 4.05 -3.11 -2.03
N PHE A 18 3.93 -3.24 -3.36
CA PHE A 18 4.41 -4.38 -4.14
C PHE A 18 5.41 -3.87 -5.19
N ASP A 19 6.59 -4.48 -5.20
CA ASP A 19 7.65 -4.18 -6.16
C ASP A 19 7.50 -4.88 -7.51
N SER A 20 6.56 -5.83 -7.60
CA SER A 20 6.30 -6.67 -8.76
C SER A 20 4.84 -7.09 -8.80
N GLU A 21 4.36 -7.35 -10.02
CA GLU A 21 2.99 -7.82 -10.25
C GLU A 21 2.79 -9.21 -9.66
N GLU A 22 3.78 -10.09 -9.82
CA GLU A 22 3.78 -11.46 -9.32
C GLU A 22 3.62 -11.52 -7.79
N LEU A 23 4.26 -10.58 -7.08
CA LEU A 23 4.16 -10.48 -5.63
C LEU A 23 2.76 -10.01 -5.19
N CYS A 24 2.13 -9.11 -5.95
CA CYS A 24 0.75 -8.70 -5.71
C CYS A 24 -0.22 -9.87 -5.92
N GLU A 25 0.00 -10.67 -6.96
CA GLU A 25 -0.79 -11.90 -7.19
C GLU A 25 -0.57 -12.97 -6.11
N GLU A 26 0.65 -13.10 -5.59
CA GLU A 26 0.94 -13.95 -4.45
C GLU A 26 0.18 -13.49 -3.20
N PHE A 27 0.20 -12.19 -2.91
CA PHE A 27 -0.57 -11.59 -1.82
C PHE A 27 -2.07 -11.88 -1.94
N PHE A 28 -2.64 -11.69 -3.14
CA PHE A 28 -4.04 -12.03 -3.38
C PHE A 28 -4.32 -13.51 -3.15
N ARG A 29 -3.34 -14.40 -3.37
CA ARG A 29 -3.44 -15.86 -3.15
C ARG A 29 -3.35 -16.24 -1.69
N SER A 30 -2.46 -15.60 -0.92
CA SER A 30 -2.16 -15.96 0.45
C SER A 30 -3.14 -15.41 1.49
N GLU A 31 -3.75 -14.26 1.23
CA GLU A 31 -4.58 -13.57 2.22
C GLU A 31 -6.07 -13.86 1.99
N GLU A 32 -6.61 -14.80 2.77
CA GLU A 32 -8.02 -15.16 2.73
C GLU A 32 -8.92 -14.04 3.27
N GLY A 33 -10.15 -13.95 2.76
CA GLY A 33 -11.17 -13.01 3.25
C GLY A 33 -10.95 -11.53 2.91
N LEU A 34 -9.99 -11.23 2.03
CA LEU A 34 -9.85 -9.89 1.44
C LEU A 34 -10.73 -9.76 0.19
N TYR A 35 -11.22 -8.56 -0.11
CA TYR A 35 -12.13 -8.34 -1.26
C TYR A 35 -12.10 -6.92 -1.83
N PHE A 36 -12.28 -6.79 -3.15
CA PHE A 36 -12.52 -5.51 -3.83
C PHE A 36 -14.01 -5.28 -4.03
N GLY A 37 -14.71 -4.86 -2.97
CA GLY A 37 -16.18 -4.78 -2.99
C GLY A 37 -16.81 -6.09 -3.46
N GLU A 38 -17.74 -6.02 -4.41
CA GLU A 38 -18.38 -7.19 -5.02
C GLU A 38 -17.63 -7.73 -6.26
N LEU A 39 -16.42 -7.24 -6.54
CA LEU A 39 -15.67 -7.62 -7.73
C LEU A 39 -15.15 -9.08 -7.58
N PRO A 40 -15.47 -9.97 -8.53
CA PRO A 40 -14.98 -11.34 -8.47
C PRO A 40 -13.47 -11.39 -8.71
N ARG A 41 -12.82 -12.40 -8.12
CA ARG A 41 -11.35 -12.49 -7.99
C ARG A 41 -10.61 -12.57 -9.32
N ASP A 42 -11.20 -13.18 -10.33
CA ASP A 42 -10.69 -13.24 -11.71
C ASP A 42 -10.63 -11.86 -12.40
N ARG A 43 -11.33 -10.86 -11.84
CA ARG A 43 -11.34 -9.49 -12.35
C ARG A 43 -10.48 -8.53 -11.53
N TRP A 44 -9.89 -8.99 -10.43
CA TRP A 44 -8.99 -8.17 -9.64
C TRP A 44 -7.82 -7.74 -10.51
N LYS A 45 -7.43 -6.48 -10.35
CA LYS A 45 -6.25 -5.93 -11.02
C LYS A 45 -5.13 -5.89 -10.02
N THR A 46 -3.93 -6.17 -10.51
CA THR A 46 -2.70 -6.00 -9.76
C THR A 46 -2.37 -4.51 -9.68
N GLY A 47 -1.57 -4.13 -8.70
CA GLY A 47 -1.15 -2.74 -8.55
C GLY A 47 0.01 -2.64 -7.57
N ASN A 48 0.80 -1.59 -7.71
CA ASN A 48 1.97 -1.43 -6.85
C ASN A 48 1.63 -0.99 -5.43
N VAL A 49 0.44 -0.43 -5.19
CA VAL A 49 -0.01 -0.07 -3.84
C VAL A 49 -1.49 -0.39 -3.66
N ILE A 50 -1.79 -1.21 -2.66
CA ILE A 50 -3.15 -1.58 -2.25
C ILE A 50 -3.38 -1.11 -0.82
N ALA A 51 -4.47 -0.42 -0.57
CA ALA A 51 -4.99 -0.18 0.78
C ALA A 51 -5.83 -1.39 1.19
N VAL A 52 -5.57 -1.90 2.39
CA VAL A 52 -6.31 -3.01 3.01
C VAL A 52 -6.91 -2.49 4.31
N HIS A 53 -8.22 -2.62 4.45
CA HIS A 53 -8.95 -2.17 5.63
C HIS A 53 -9.22 -3.33 6.59
N ARG A 54 -9.47 -3.02 7.86
CA ARG A 54 -9.69 -4.03 8.92
C ARG A 54 -10.85 -4.99 8.61
N ASP A 55 -11.88 -4.52 7.91
CA ASP A 55 -13.01 -5.34 7.49
C ASP A 55 -12.67 -6.33 6.35
N GLY A 56 -11.46 -6.25 5.80
CA GLY A 56 -11.01 -7.06 4.66
C GLY A 56 -11.24 -6.40 3.30
N SER A 57 -11.93 -5.26 3.24
CA SER A 57 -12.07 -4.53 1.99
C SER A 57 -10.71 -4.00 1.51
N MET A 58 -10.54 -3.99 0.19
CA MET A 58 -9.33 -3.52 -0.48
C MET A 58 -9.65 -2.42 -1.49
N GLY A 59 -8.68 -1.53 -1.70
CA GLY A 59 -8.74 -0.50 -2.72
C GLY A 59 -7.37 -0.23 -3.33
N HIS A 60 -7.33 0.04 -4.63
CA HIS A 60 -6.10 0.55 -5.24
C HIS A 60 -5.81 1.94 -4.70
N LEU A 61 -4.60 2.15 -4.19
CA LEU A 61 -4.21 3.47 -3.73
C LEU A 61 -3.59 4.25 -4.89
N PRO A 62 -4.10 5.45 -5.24
CA PRO A 62 -3.48 6.26 -6.28
C PRO A 62 -2.04 6.62 -5.92
N LEU A 63 -1.11 6.48 -6.87
CA LEU A 63 0.31 6.78 -6.65
C LEU A 63 0.54 8.21 -6.15
N PHE A 64 -0.27 9.18 -6.58
CA PHE A 64 -0.23 10.55 -6.06
C PHE A 64 -0.46 10.61 -4.55
N ILE A 65 -1.45 9.87 -4.04
CA ILE A 65 -1.75 9.82 -2.60
C ILE A 65 -0.60 9.15 -1.84
N TRP A 66 -0.07 8.05 -2.39
CA TRP A 66 1.12 7.39 -1.84
C TRP A 66 2.31 8.36 -1.74
N LEU A 67 2.69 9.03 -2.83
CA LEU A 67 3.81 9.98 -2.86
C LEU A 67 3.63 11.11 -1.84
N MET A 68 2.45 11.74 -1.83
CA MET A 68 2.15 12.85 -0.93
C MET A 68 2.15 12.44 0.55
N SER A 69 1.94 11.16 0.84
CA SER A 69 1.90 10.63 2.20
C SER A 69 3.25 10.59 2.92
N PHE A 70 4.37 10.74 2.20
CA PHE A 70 5.71 10.81 2.77
C PHE A 70 6.17 12.24 3.11
N GLY A 71 5.35 13.26 2.80
CA GLY A 71 5.63 14.65 3.17
C GLY A 71 5.53 14.90 4.68
N ALA A 72 6.21 15.94 5.16
CA ALA A 72 6.23 16.32 6.57
C ALA A 72 4.83 16.74 7.10
N GLY A 73 4.55 16.46 8.38
CA GLY A 73 3.39 16.99 9.11
C GLY A 73 2.08 16.18 8.98
N ARG A 74 2.13 14.89 8.64
CA ARG A 74 0.92 14.05 8.53
C ARG A 74 0.81 13.07 9.71
N GLU A 75 0.15 13.52 10.79
CA GLU A 75 -0.03 12.73 12.02
C GLU A 75 -1.04 11.57 11.93
N ARG A 76 -1.62 11.29 10.76
CA ARG A 76 -2.68 10.27 10.61
C ARG A 76 -2.59 9.45 9.32
N CYS A 77 -1.37 9.18 8.85
CA CYS A 77 -1.23 8.32 7.69
C CYS A 77 -1.30 6.84 8.10
N PRO A 78 -2.06 5.99 7.38
CA PRO A 78 -1.99 4.55 7.55
C PRO A 78 -0.55 4.01 7.49
N VAL A 79 -0.31 2.91 8.19
CA VAL A 79 0.97 2.20 8.15
C VAL A 79 1.26 1.75 6.71
N LYS A 80 2.51 1.93 6.27
CA LYS A 80 2.96 1.62 4.92
C LYS A 80 3.97 0.48 4.97
N VAL A 81 3.66 -0.60 4.28
CA VAL A 81 4.40 -1.86 4.35
C VAL A 81 5.01 -2.19 3.00
N ASP A 82 6.30 -2.48 2.97
CA ASP A 82 6.93 -3.20 1.87
C ASP A 82 6.62 -4.69 2.04
N TYR A 83 5.78 -5.23 1.14
CA TYR A 83 5.28 -6.59 1.31
C TYR A 83 6.37 -7.65 1.23
N ARG A 84 7.37 -7.46 0.35
CA ARG A 84 8.48 -8.42 0.19
C ARG A 84 9.25 -8.54 1.49
N ARG A 85 9.63 -7.41 2.07
CA ARG A 85 10.35 -7.35 3.34
C ARG A 85 9.52 -7.92 4.48
N PHE A 86 8.22 -7.61 4.49
CA PHE A 86 7.29 -8.06 5.51
C PHE A 86 7.16 -9.59 5.56
N ILE A 87 6.92 -10.24 4.41
CA ILE A 87 6.81 -11.71 4.34
C ILE A 87 8.18 -12.38 4.53
N GLY A 88 9.27 -11.70 4.17
CA GLY A 88 10.65 -12.10 4.43
C GLY A 88 11.05 -12.05 5.91
N GLY A 89 10.22 -11.46 6.78
CA GLY A 89 10.47 -11.34 8.21
C GLY A 89 11.47 -10.24 8.60
N GLU A 90 11.84 -9.36 7.67
CA GLU A 90 12.73 -8.23 7.92
C GLU A 90 12.11 -7.28 8.96
N GLU A 91 12.92 -6.68 9.83
CA GLU A 91 12.42 -5.76 10.88
C GLU A 91 12.09 -4.37 10.31
N ASP A 92 12.77 -3.94 9.25
CA ASP A 92 12.62 -2.64 8.59
C ASP A 92 11.67 -2.68 7.38
N TYR A 93 10.57 -3.44 7.51
CA TYR A 93 9.54 -3.59 6.47
C TYR A 93 8.65 -2.36 6.27
N LEU A 94 8.75 -1.35 7.14
CA LEU A 94 7.94 -0.13 7.02
C LEU A 94 8.54 0.81 5.97
N CYS A 95 7.75 1.19 4.97
CA CYS A 95 8.16 2.16 3.96
C CYS A 95 8.36 3.53 4.62
N ARG A 96 9.61 4.02 4.62
CA ARG A 96 9.97 5.39 5.03
C ARG A 96 10.10 6.37 3.87
N SER A 97 10.10 5.84 2.64
CA SER A 97 10.15 6.60 1.39
C SER A 97 9.25 5.94 0.35
N SER A 98 8.96 6.62 -0.76
CA SER A 98 7.97 6.15 -1.72
C SER A 98 8.39 4.99 -2.60
N HIS A 99 9.69 4.73 -2.76
CA HIS A 99 10.26 3.81 -3.78
C HIS A 99 9.96 4.16 -5.25
N PHE A 100 8.90 4.93 -5.53
CA PHE A 100 8.66 5.56 -6.82
C PHE A 100 9.43 6.88 -6.95
N SER A 101 10.17 7.03 -8.04
CA SER A 101 10.73 8.31 -8.44
C SER A 101 9.74 9.03 -9.37
N CYS A 102 8.99 9.98 -8.83
CA CYS A 102 8.27 10.94 -9.66
C CYS A 102 8.90 12.30 -9.41
N ARG A 103 9.46 12.91 -10.47
CA ARG A 103 9.97 14.27 -10.42
C ARG A 103 8.74 15.19 -10.38
N MET A 104 8.24 15.48 -9.17
CA MET A 104 7.14 16.42 -8.96
C MET A 104 7.63 17.81 -9.37
N THR A 105 7.38 18.21 -10.62
CA THR A 105 7.58 19.59 -11.05
C THR A 105 6.47 20.44 -10.46
N PHE A 106 6.71 21.00 -9.27
CA PHE A 106 5.91 22.11 -8.79
C PHE A 106 6.18 23.30 -9.72
N GLY A 107 5.22 23.60 -10.58
CA GLY A 107 5.22 24.85 -11.33
C GLY A 107 5.25 26.00 -10.35
N ARG A 108 6.40 26.66 -10.19
CA ARG A 108 6.44 28.01 -9.64
C ARG A 108 5.64 28.87 -10.60
N THR A 109 4.41 29.23 -10.25
CA THR A 109 3.84 30.48 -10.76
C THR A 109 4.74 31.59 -10.26
N ALA A 110 5.63 32.05 -11.14
CA ALA A 110 6.34 33.29 -10.94
C ALA A 110 5.29 34.38 -10.78
N GLY A 111 5.31 35.06 -9.64
CA GLY A 111 4.48 36.23 -9.39
C GLY A 111 4.70 37.26 -10.49
N ALA A 112 3.58 37.75 -11.03
CA ALA A 112 3.51 38.99 -11.79
C ALA A 112 3.30 40.15 -10.82
#